data_AF-A0A4V2AYD0-F1
#
_entry.id   AF-A0A4V2AYD0-F1
#
_cell.length_a   1.000
_cell.length_b   1.000
_cell.length_c   1.000
_cell.angle_alpha   90.00
_cell.angle_beta   90.00
_cell.angle_gamma   90.00
#
_symmetry.space_group_name_H-M   'P 1'
#
loop_
_entity.id
_entity.type
_entity.pdbx_description
1 polymer ?
#
loop_
_entity_poly.entity_id
_entity_poly.type
_entity_poly.pdbx_seq_one_letter_code
_entity_poly.pdbx_strand_id
1 'polypeptide(L)'
;MVVLPCDRSDEHAWSLPTGRGARLCRRALPPASSTACDNRAGIEPLSGSRSLVSALAQAHVPRMPEGPETRRVALRLSRALIGKPLVEVCFDFPGIAPWPESLQHASVTSVASRGKALLTTFSTGQVLYSHNLLYGRWAVTRGLPKPSRRRRRVLLRTAELSVALYSATEIVLTTEAEVESIPYLQRLGPDVLDLGAVALRARLRDPRFSGRQLAALLLDQTFVAGIGNYLRAEALFLARLSPAKRPRDLEAREIRALADTIDVLGARAVRTGGITLDDKRLAAAKALVVERDA
;
A
#
# COMPACT_ATOMS: atom_id res chain seq x y z
N MET A 1 -22.01 18.52 25.63
CA MET A 1 -22.15 19.15 26.95
C MET A 1 -21.90 18.08 27.98
N VAL A 2 -20.82 18.24 28.76
CA VAL A 2 -20.34 17.25 29.73
C VAL A 2 -21.19 17.30 30.99
N VAL A 3 -21.65 16.15 31.48
CA VAL A 3 -21.85 15.87 32.92
C VAL A 3 -21.58 14.37 33.16
N LEU A 4 -20.62 14.06 34.03
CA LEU A 4 -20.30 12.73 34.57
C LEU A 4 -21.14 12.45 35.86
N PRO A 5 -20.87 11.41 36.67
CA PRO A 5 -21.78 10.29 36.94
C PRO A 5 -22.42 10.37 38.35
N CYS A 6 -23.35 9.46 38.68
CA CYS A 6 -23.60 9.13 40.08
C CYS A 6 -23.89 7.64 40.25
N ASP A 7 -23.41 7.17 41.40
CA ASP A 7 -23.08 5.82 41.84
C ASP A 7 -24.22 5.21 42.67
N ARG A 8 -24.03 3.94 43.09
CA ARG A 8 -24.80 3.14 44.09
C ARG A 8 -26.03 2.39 43.55
N SER A 9 -25.92 1.08 43.36
CA SER A 9 -25.98 -0.02 44.36
C SER A 9 -27.41 -0.35 44.76
N ASP A 10 -27.91 -1.49 44.29
CA ASP A 10 -28.66 -2.44 45.12
C ASP A 10 -28.83 -3.76 44.37
N GLU A 11 -28.42 -4.82 45.06
CA GLU A 11 -28.73 -6.21 44.75
C GLU A 11 -30.24 -6.42 44.96
N HIS A 12 -30.91 -7.12 44.04
CA HIS A 12 -31.80 -8.26 44.34
C HIS A 12 -32.67 -8.69 43.16
N ALA A 13 -32.86 -10.00 43.14
CA ALA A 13 -34.05 -10.73 42.69
C ALA A 13 -34.33 -10.83 41.18
N TRP A 14 -34.00 -12.03 40.70
CA TRP A 14 -34.53 -12.70 39.53
C TRP A 14 -36.06 -12.85 39.62
N SER A 15 -36.81 -12.07 38.82
CA SER A 15 -38.20 -12.40 38.50
C SER A 15 -38.58 -11.81 37.15
N LEU A 16 -38.90 -12.67 36.17
CA LEU A 16 -39.55 -12.29 34.93
C LEU A 16 -41.06 -12.07 35.17
N PRO A 17 -41.65 -10.97 34.71
CA PRO A 17 -43.08 -10.91 34.44
C PRO A 17 -43.36 -10.97 32.94
N THR A 18 -44.23 -11.91 32.61
CA THR A 18 -45.02 -12.02 31.40
C THR A 18 -45.85 -10.75 31.15
N GLY A 19 -46.00 -10.31 29.89
CA GLY A 19 -47.05 -9.33 29.57
C GLY A 19 -46.77 -8.36 28.42
N ARG A 20 -47.40 -8.66 27.28
CA ARG A 20 -47.85 -7.80 26.17
C ARG A 20 -47.62 -6.27 26.31
N GLY A 21 -47.02 -5.71 25.26
CA GLY A 21 -47.49 -4.46 24.66
C GLY A 21 -46.77 -3.18 25.07
N ALA A 22 -45.57 -2.95 24.53
CA ALA A 22 -45.02 -1.59 24.40
C ALA A 22 -44.59 -1.37 22.94
N ARG A 23 -45.38 -0.55 22.22
CA ARG A 23 -44.99 0.00 20.92
C ARG A 23 -43.80 0.93 21.15
N LEU A 24 -42.58 0.44 20.90
CA LEU A 24 -41.40 1.28 20.79
C LEU A 24 -41.55 2.17 19.55
N CYS A 25 -41.86 3.44 19.77
CA CYS A 25 -41.65 4.50 18.79
C CYS A 25 -40.16 4.50 18.45
N ARG A 26 -39.79 3.86 17.32
CA ARG A 26 -38.47 4.06 16.71
C ARG A 26 -38.43 5.48 16.19
N ARG A 27 -37.95 6.40 17.02
CA ARG A 27 -37.47 7.70 16.53
C ARG A 27 -36.32 7.38 15.60
N ALA A 28 -36.54 7.57 14.30
CA ALA A 28 -35.49 7.46 13.31
C ALA A 28 -34.35 8.40 13.71
N LEU A 29 -33.16 7.84 13.93
CA LEU A 29 -31.94 8.63 13.88
C LEU A 29 -31.89 9.27 12.49
N PRO A 30 -31.64 10.58 12.35
CA PRO A 30 -31.45 11.17 11.04
C PRO A 30 -30.28 10.43 10.35
N PRO A 31 -30.37 10.15 9.04
CA PRO A 31 -29.28 9.51 8.35
C PRO A 31 -28.04 10.39 8.50
N ALA A 32 -26.93 9.78 8.91
CA ALA A 32 -25.61 10.39 8.73
C ALA A 32 -25.53 10.81 7.26
N SER A 33 -25.25 12.08 7.01
CA SER A 33 -25.07 12.63 5.67
C SER A 33 -23.88 11.96 5.02
N SER A 34 -24.11 10.80 4.40
CA SER A 34 -23.17 10.22 3.46
C SER A 34 -23.12 11.18 2.28
N THR A 35 -22.08 11.99 2.20
CA THR A 35 -21.62 12.56 0.94
C THR A 35 -21.11 11.40 0.09
N ALA A 36 -22.05 10.60 -0.41
CA ALA A 36 -21.79 9.64 -1.45
C ALA A 36 -21.26 10.43 -2.64
N CYS A 37 -20.09 10.04 -3.12
CA CYS A 37 -19.45 10.59 -4.29
C CYS A 37 -20.22 10.23 -5.57
N ASP A 38 -21.40 10.83 -5.71
CA ASP A 38 -22.23 10.76 -6.90
C ASP A 38 -22.59 12.19 -7.28
N ASN A 39 -21.63 12.91 -7.88
CA ASN A 39 -21.96 14.13 -8.60
C ASN A 39 -21.28 14.11 -9.97
N ARG A 40 -22.12 13.84 -10.98
CA ARG A 40 -21.80 13.92 -12.40
C ARG A 40 -21.50 15.39 -12.75
N ALA A 41 -20.25 15.81 -12.61
CA ALA A 41 -19.78 17.07 -13.18
C ALA A 41 -18.94 16.77 -14.43
N GLY A 42 -19.54 16.98 -15.59
CA GLY A 42 -18.84 16.95 -16.88
C GLY A 42 -17.84 18.10 -16.95
N ILE A 43 -16.55 17.76 -16.97
CA ILE A 43 -15.48 18.71 -17.26
C ILE A 43 -14.83 18.22 -18.56
N GLU A 44 -14.86 19.06 -19.59
CA GLU A 44 -14.20 18.78 -20.86
C GLU A 44 -12.66 18.76 -20.70
N PRO A 45 -11.97 17.82 -21.36
CA PRO A 45 -10.52 17.70 -21.22
C PRO A 45 -9.79 18.82 -21.99
N LEU A 46 -8.99 19.61 -21.26
CA LEU A 46 -8.03 20.55 -21.87
C LEU A 46 -6.84 19.78 -22.48
N SER A 47 -6.40 20.18 -23.66
CA SER A 47 -5.45 19.43 -24.50
C SER A 47 -4.02 19.49 -23.96
N GLY A 48 -3.65 18.51 -23.12
CA GLY A 48 -2.28 18.27 -22.66
C GLY A 48 -1.50 17.27 -23.53
N SER A 49 -0.16 17.34 -23.44
CA SER A 49 0.83 16.49 -24.10
C SER A 49 0.46 14.99 -24.10
N ARG A 50 0.14 14.45 -25.30
CA ARG A 50 -0.50 13.13 -25.46
C ARG A 50 0.39 11.92 -25.11
N SER A 51 1.72 12.03 -25.12
CA SER A 51 2.60 10.83 -25.04
C SER A 51 2.80 10.31 -23.60
N LEU A 52 3.15 11.18 -22.66
CA LEU A 52 3.43 10.81 -21.26
C LEU A 52 2.16 10.36 -20.51
N VAL A 53 1.04 11.06 -20.75
CA VAL A 53 -0.26 10.73 -20.17
C VAL A 53 -0.74 9.34 -20.63
N SER A 54 -0.40 8.93 -21.86
CA SER A 54 -0.77 7.63 -22.42
C SER A 54 0.01 6.49 -21.76
N ALA A 55 1.31 6.67 -21.62
CA ALA A 55 2.20 5.71 -20.98
C ALA A 55 1.83 5.46 -19.50
N LEU A 56 1.45 6.52 -18.78
CA LEU A 56 0.98 6.42 -17.40
C LEU A 56 -0.37 5.71 -17.26
N ALA A 57 -1.20 5.64 -18.29
CA ALA A 57 -2.49 4.91 -18.24
C ALA A 57 -2.33 3.40 -18.54
N GLN A 58 -1.39 3.04 -19.42
CA GLN A 58 -1.29 1.69 -19.98
C GLN A 58 -0.42 0.69 -19.19
N ALA A 59 0.39 1.14 -18.23
CA ALA A 59 1.29 0.23 -17.51
C ALA A 59 0.52 -0.81 -16.67
N HIS A 60 0.74 -2.09 -16.96
CA HIS A 60 0.26 -3.24 -16.18
C HIS A 60 0.86 -3.21 -14.77
N VAL A 61 0.04 -3.33 -13.72
CA VAL A 61 0.52 -3.43 -12.33
C VAL A 61 0.71 -4.92 -12.00
N PRO A 62 1.89 -5.36 -11.54
CA PRO A 62 2.18 -6.78 -11.33
C PRO A 62 1.24 -7.46 -10.33
N ARG A 63 1.07 -8.77 -10.49
CA ARG A 63 0.38 -9.63 -9.53
C ARG A 63 1.31 -9.82 -8.32
N MET A 64 0.87 -9.35 -7.15
CA MET A 64 1.56 -9.26 -5.84
C MET A 64 2.51 -8.05 -5.68
N PRO A 65 2.07 -6.98 -4.99
CA PRO A 65 2.92 -5.82 -4.74
C PRO A 65 3.86 -6.05 -3.54
N GLU A 66 5.16 -6.20 -3.79
CA GLU A 66 6.20 -6.09 -2.75
C GLU A 66 6.72 -4.64 -2.69
N GLY A 67 7.83 -4.40 -2.00
CA GLY A 67 8.45 -3.07 -1.93
C GLY A 67 8.74 -2.45 -3.30
N PRO A 68 9.39 -3.17 -4.24
CA PRO A 68 9.66 -2.65 -5.57
C PRO A 68 8.42 -2.21 -6.35
N GLU A 69 7.35 -3.01 -6.32
CA GLU A 69 6.09 -2.69 -7.01
C GLU A 69 5.40 -1.51 -6.34
N THR A 70 5.43 -1.45 -5.01
CA THR A 70 4.91 -0.32 -4.24
C THR A 70 5.64 0.97 -4.60
N ARG A 71 6.98 0.94 -4.67
CA ARG A 71 7.80 2.09 -5.12
C ARG A 71 7.45 2.51 -6.55
N ARG A 72 7.24 1.55 -7.47
CA ARG A 72 6.79 1.87 -8.84
C ARG A 72 5.41 2.52 -8.86
N VAL A 73 4.48 2.05 -8.04
CA VAL A 73 3.17 2.68 -7.90
C VAL A 73 3.35 4.10 -7.37
N ALA A 74 4.15 4.33 -6.31
CA ALA A 74 4.43 5.66 -5.78
C ALA A 74 4.96 6.62 -6.85
N LEU A 75 5.93 6.18 -7.66
CA LEU A 75 6.48 6.96 -8.78
C LEU A 75 5.43 7.27 -9.86
N ARG A 76 4.56 6.31 -10.18
CA ARG A 76 3.48 6.49 -11.16
C ARG A 76 2.44 7.48 -10.65
N LEU A 77 2.04 7.37 -9.39
CA LEU A 77 1.10 8.27 -8.74
C LEU A 77 1.69 9.68 -8.60
N SER A 78 2.98 9.79 -8.25
CA SER A 78 3.71 11.06 -8.20
C SER A 78 3.58 11.83 -9.51
N ARG A 79 3.85 11.19 -10.66
CA ARG A 79 3.71 11.80 -11.98
C ARG A 79 2.26 12.16 -12.34
N ALA A 80 1.29 11.44 -11.78
CA ALA A 80 -0.12 11.65 -12.05
C ALA A 80 -0.72 12.78 -11.20
N LEU A 81 -0.22 13.02 -9.98
CA LEU A 81 -0.87 13.86 -8.98
C LEU A 81 -0.05 15.06 -8.49
N ILE A 82 1.27 14.94 -8.35
CA ILE A 82 2.09 16.00 -7.72
C ILE A 82 2.10 17.24 -8.60
N GLY A 83 1.87 18.40 -7.97
CA GLY A 83 1.83 19.71 -8.64
C GLY A 83 0.59 19.93 -9.52
N LYS A 84 -0.40 19.02 -9.47
CA LYS A 84 -1.66 19.12 -10.22
C LYS A 84 -2.81 19.35 -9.25
N PRO A 85 -3.68 20.35 -9.49
CA PRO A 85 -4.83 20.57 -8.64
C PRO A 85 -5.80 19.39 -8.77
N LEU A 86 -6.35 18.95 -7.63
CA LEU A 86 -7.43 17.97 -7.64
C LEU A 86 -8.74 18.68 -8.00
N VAL A 87 -9.45 18.11 -8.95
CA VAL A 87 -10.79 18.56 -9.37
C VAL A 87 -11.90 17.71 -8.74
N GLU A 88 -11.53 16.57 -8.14
CA GLU A 88 -12.44 15.68 -7.44
C GLU A 88 -11.65 14.77 -6.48
N VAL A 89 -12.11 14.70 -5.23
CA VAL A 89 -11.62 13.77 -4.22
C VAL A 89 -12.78 12.99 -3.63
N CYS A 90 -12.62 11.67 -3.59
CA CYS A 90 -13.67 10.77 -3.17
C CYS A 90 -13.11 9.60 -2.36
N PHE A 91 -13.69 9.38 -1.18
CA PHE A 91 -13.41 8.26 -0.31
C PHE A 91 -14.65 7.39 -0.17
N ASP A 92 -14.73 6.32 -0.96
CA ASP A 92 -15.84 5.35 -0.88
C ASP A 92 -15.58 4.29 0.21
N PHE A 93 -14.40 4.30 0.83
CA PHE A 93 -14.08 3.39 1.93
C PHE A 93 -14.71 3.90 3.24
N PRO A 94 -15.63 3.12 3.87
CA PRO A 94 -16.36 3.61 5.05
C PRO A 94 -15.46 3.97 6.24
N GLY A 95 -14.30 3.33 6.38
CA GLY A 95 -13.38 3.56 7.49
C GLY A 95 -12.63 4.90 7.47
N ILE A 96 -12.84 5.75 6.46
CA ILE A 96 -12.21 7.09 6.36
C ILE A 96 -13.19 8.22 6.74
N ALA A 97 -14.49 7.97 6.75
CA ALA A 97 -15.47 9.02 7.00
C ALA A 97 -15.61 9.33 8.52
N PRO A 98 -15.76 10.60 8.92
CA PRO A 98 -15.72 11.81 8.09
C PRO A 98 -14.29 12.26 7.75
N TRP A 99 -14.13 12.93 6.60
CA TRP A 99 -12.85 13.48 6.15
C TRP A 99 -13.00 15.00 5.86
N PRO A 100 -11.93 15.81 5.97
CA PRO A 100 -12.04 17.27 5.85
C PRO A 100 -12.45 17.74 4.46
N GLU A 101 -13.45 18.62 4.35
CA GLU A 101 -13.89 19.20 3.06
C GLU A 101 -12.76 19.92 2.33
N SER A 102 -11.76 20.44 3.07
CA SER A 102 -10.56 21.06 2.50
C SER A 102 -9.80 20.15 1.52
N LEU A 103 -9.97 18.83 1.60
CA LEU A 103 -9.36 17.89 0.66
C LEU A 103 -9.95 17.99 -0.75
N GLN A 104 -11.18 18.47 -0.93
CA GLN A 104 -11.77 18.62 -2.27
C GLN A 104 -11.01 19.63 -3.15
N HIS A 105 -10.30 20.57 -2.53
CA HIS A 105 -9.50 21.60 -3.21
C HIS A 105 -8.01 21.44 -2.95
N ALA A 106 -7.60 20.34 -2.33
CA ALA A 106 -6.20 20.08 -2.04
C ALA A 106 -5.42 19.73 -3.31
N SER A 107 -4.10 19.85 -3.20
CA SER A 107 -3.16 19.26 -4.15
C SER A 107 -2.37 18.17 -3.45
N VAL A 108 -1.81 17.22 -4.19
CA VAL A 108 -0.87 16.23 -3.64
C VAL A 108 0.53 16.83 -3.67
N THR A 109 1.20 16.84 -2.51
CA THR A 109 2.56 17.38 -2.36
C THR A 109 3.62 16.29 -2.45
N SER A 110 3.33 15.08 -1.97
CA SER A 110 4.23 13.95 -2.08
C SER A 110 3.49 12.61 -2.17
N VAL A 111 4.11 11.65 -2.87
CA VAL A 111 3.70 10.25 -2.84
C VAL A 111 4.93 9.39 -2.57
N ALA A 112 5.00 8.80 -1.38
CA ALA A 112 6.12 7.97 -0.94
C ALA A 112 5.68 6.51 -0.75
N SER A 113 6.63 5.59 -0.86
CA SER A 113 6.48 4.21 -0.41
C SER A 113 7.32 4.00 0.86
N ARG A 114 6.78 3.30 1.85
CA ARG A 114 7.53 2.80 3.01
C ARG A 114 7.26 1.31 3.17
N GLY A 115 8.25 0.49 2.87
CA GLY A 115 8.06 -0.94 2.71
C GLY A 115 7.01 -1.23 1.63
N LYS A 116 5.86 -1.77 2.03
CA LYS A 116 4.73 -2.14 1.15
C LYS A 116 3.52 -1.21 1.29
N ALA A 117 3.66 -0.13 2.06
CA ALA A 117 2.67 0.92 2.21
C ALA A 117 2.94 2.10 1.26
N LEU A 118 1.88 2.81 0.90
CA LEU A 118 1.90 4.08 0.19
C LEU A 118 1.41 5.19 1.11
N LEU A 119 2.11 6.32 1.07
CA LEU A 119 1.76 7.57 1.75
C LEU A 119 1.53 8.64 0.69
N THR A 120 0.33 9.19 0.63
CA THR A 120 -0.02 10.31 -0.25
C THR A 120 -0.32 11.53 0.61
N THR A 121 0.55 12.52 0.57
CA THR A 121 0.46 13.73 1.39
C THR A 121 -0.25 14.82 0.60
N PHE A 122 -1.23 15.46 1.22
CA PHE A 122 -1.99 16.57 0.65
C PHE A 122 -1.46 17.90 1.17
N SER A 123 -1.65 18.98 0.39
CA SER A 123 -1.26 20.35 0.75
C SER A 123 -1.94 20.89 2.00
N THR A 124 -2.99 20.22 2.48
CA THR A 124 -3.75 20.53 3.69
C THR A 124 -3.20 19.83 4.94
N GLY A 125 -2.07 19.11 4.83
CA GLY A 125 -1.39 18.43 5.93
C GLY A 125 -1.95 17.03 6.26
N GLN A 126 -2.97 16.56 5.55
CA GLN A 126 -3.43 15.18 5.66
C GLN A 126 -2.53 14.23 4.88
N VAL A 127 -2.44 13.00 5.36
CA VAL A 127 -1.74 11.89 4.72
C VAL A 127 -2.73 10.73 4.54
N LEU A 128 -2.91 10.30 3.30
CA LEU A 128 -3.58 9.05 2.97
C LEU A 128 -2.55 7.92 3.00
N TYR A 129 -2.63 7.10 4.05
CA TYR A 129 -1.98 5.80 4.13
C TYR A 129 -2.84 4.76 3.40
N SER A 130 -2.21 3.95 2.56
CA SER A 130 -2.83 2.74 2.01
C SER A 130 -1.85 1.58 1.95
N HIS A 131 -2.31 0.39 2.29
CA HIS A 131 -1.59 -0.84 2.10
C HIS A 131 -2.40 -1.79 1.22
N ASN A 132 -1.79 -2.22 0.11
CA ASN A 132 -2.51 -2.99 -0.90
C ASN A 132 -2.78 -4.43 -0.47
N LEU A 133 -1.99 -4.96 0.48
CA LEU A 133 -2.00 -6.38 0.83
C LEU A 133 -1.96 -7.22 -0.46
N LEU A 134 -2.87 -8.20 -0.60
CA LEU A 134 -2.91 -9.09 -1.76
C LEU A 134 -3.76 -8.56 -2.92
N TYR A 135 -4.76 -7.73 -2.66
CA TYR A 135 -5.83 -7.43 -3.64
C TYR A 135 -5.96 -5.95 -3.99
N GLY A 136 -5.40 -5.08 -3.16
CA GLY A 136 -5.40 -3.64 -3.37
C GLY A 136 -4.68 -3.28 -4.66
N ARG A 137 -5.26 -2.35 -5.42
CA ARG A 137 -4.70 -1.92 -6.69
C ARG A 137 -4.98 -0.45 -6.94
N TRP A 138 -3.91 0.28 -7.21
CA TRP A 138 -3.98 1.61 -7.80
C TRP A 138 -4.06 1.52 -9.33
N ALA A 139 -4.93 2.32 -9.92
CA ALA A 139 -5.05 2.48 -11.35
C ALA A 139 -4.99 3.97 -11.71
N VAL A 140 -4.32 4.27 -12.82
CA VAL A 140 -4.28 5.62 -13.39
C VAL A 140 -4.93 5.53 -14.77
N THR A 141 -5.95 6.35 -15.02
CA THR A 141 -6.70 6.37 -16.28
C THR A 141 -6.91 7.80 -16.77
N ARG A 142 -7.12 7.97 -18.07
CA ARG A 142 -7.70 9.21 -18.62
C ARG A 142 -9.21 9.24 -18.38
N GLY A 143 -9.75 10.41 -18.10
CA GLY A 143 -11.18 10.56 -17.79
C GLY A 143 -11.59 9.75 -16.57
N LEU A 144 -12.89 9.53 -16.38
CA LEU A 144 -13.39 8.72 -15.27
C LEU A 144 -12.98 7.25 -15.42
N PRO A 145 -12.62 6.57 -14.30
CA PRO A 145 -12.33 5.15 -14.35
C PRO A 145 -13.54 4.36 -14.87
N LYS A 146 -13.30 3.43 -15.79
CA LYS A 146 -14.36 2.54 -16.29
C LYS A 146 -14.95 1.71 -15.14
N PRO A 147 -16.25 1.34 -15.22
CA PRO A 147 -16.86 0.43 -14.25
C PRO A 147 -16.01 -0.83 -14.05
N SER A 148 -15.84 -1.21 -12.79
CA SER A 148 -15.03 -2.36 -12.39
C SER A 148 -15.84 -3.27 -11.47
N ARG A 149 -15.60 -4.58 -11.56
CA ARG A 149 -16.08 -5.54 -10.54
C ARG A 149 -15.38 -5.34 -9.19
N ARG A 150 -14.22 -4.67 -9.16
CA ARG A 150 -13.55 -4.30 -7.92
C ARG A 150 -14.21 -3.08 -7.32
N ARG A 151 -14.41 -3.09 -6.00
CA ARG A 151 -14.92 -1.92 -5.27
C ARG A 151 -13.87 -0.82 -5.25
N ARG A 152 -14.23 0.37 -5.75
CA ARG A 152 -13.44 1.59 -5.59
C ARG A 152 -13.43 1.97 -4.11
N ARG A 153 -12.30 2.49 -3.64
CA ARG A 153 -12.06 2.88 -2.25
C ARG A 153 -11.69 4.36 -2.16
N VAL A 154 -10.87 4.81 -3.11
CA VAL A 154 -10.42 6.20 -3.23
C VAL A 154 -10.43 6.58 -4.71
N LEU A 155 -10.83 7.81 -5.02
CA LEU A 155 -10.62 8.47 -6.30
C LEU A 155 -10.01 9.85 -6.05
N LEU A 156 -8.87 10.11 -6.68
CA LEU A 156 -8.22 11.41 -6.78
C LEU A 156 -8.16 11.79 -8.25
N ARG A 157 -8.84 12.86 -8.65
CA ARG A 157 -8.90 13.28 -10.05
C ARG A 157 -8.26 14.63 -10.24
N THR A 158 -7.49 14.75 -11.31
CA THR A 158 -6.96 16.01 -11.85
C THR A 158 -7.71 16.35 -13.14
N ALA A 159 -7.44 17.50 -13.76
CA ALA A 159 -8.03 17.84 -15.06
C ALA A 159 -7.77 16.77 -16.16
N GLU A 160 -6.64 16.06 -16.09
CA GLU A 160 -6.22 15.11 -17.15
C GLU A 160 -6.40 13.64 -16.77
N LEU A 161 -6.21 13.31 -15.49
CA LEU A 161 -6.04 11.93 -15.02
C LEU A 161 -6.90 11.65 -13.79
N SER A 162 -7.44 10.44 -13.75
CA SER A 162 -8.04 9.84 -12.56
C SER A 162 -7.11 8.80 -11.96
N VAL A 163 -6.91 8.88 -10.66
CA VAL A 163 -6.18 7.91 -9.86
C VAL A 163 -7.14 7.24 -8.89
N ALA A 164 -7.35 5.94 -9.06
CA ALA A 164 -8.32 5.20 -8.25
C ALA A 164 -7.66 4.02 -7.52
N LEU A 165 -7.95 3.91 -6.23
CA LEU A 165 -7.63 2.74 -5.41
C LEU A 165 -8.82 1.80 -5.37
N TYR A 166 -8.58 0.53 -5.65
CA TYR A 166 -9.57 -0.53 -5.62
C TYR A 166 -9.20 -1.60 -4.60
N SER A 167 -10.21 -2.21 -4.00
CA SER A 167 -10.14 -3.44 -3.20
C SER A 167 -9.27 -3.43 -1.93
N ALA A 168 -8.41 -2.43 -1.72
CA ALA A 168 -7.63 -2.30 -0.50
C ALA A 168 -8.55 -2.22 0.74
N THR A 169 -8.08 -2.80 1.84
CA THR A 169 -8.80 -2.89 3.12
C THR A 169 -8.09 -2.16 4.25
N GLU A 170 -6.81 -1.84 4.07
CA GLU A 170 -6.04 -1.02 5.00
C GLU A 170 -5.83 0.36 4.38
N ILE A 171 -6.70 1.29 4.76
CA ILE A 171 -6.67 2.66 4.30
C ILE A 171 -6.97 3.54 5.49
N VAL A 172 -6.11 4.52 5.74
CA VAL A 172 -6.24 5.46 6.86
C VAL A 172 -5.97 6.85 6.31
N LEU A 173 -6.85 7.79 6.63
CA LEU A 173 -6.59 9.20 6.45
C LEU A 173 -6.20 9.79 7.81
N THR A 174 -5.02 10.38 7.88
CA THR A 174 -4.44 10.91 9.12
C THR A 174 -3.71 12.21 8.82
N THR A 175 -2.93 12.72 9.75
CA THR A 175 -2.09 13.92 9.60
C THR A 175 -0.62 13.52 9.51
N GLU A 176 0.23 14.43 9.03
CA GLU A 176 1.69 14.20 9.06
C GLU A 176 2.23 13.96 10.48
N ALA A 177 1.64 14.59 11.49
CA ALA A 177 2.05 14.42 12.89
C ALA A 177 1.72 13.01 13.44
N GLU A 178 0.65 12.40 12.93
CA GLU A 178 0.12 11.13 13.43
C GLU A 178 0.47 9.93 12.54
N VAL A 179 0.98 10.14 11.32
CA VAL A 179 1.25 9.04 10.38
C VAL A 179 2.20 8.01 10.95
N GLU A 180 3.21 8.43 11.71
CA GLU A 180 4.16 7.53 12.37
C GLU A 180 3.52 6.70 13.50
N SER A 181 2.29 7.00 13.93
CA SER A 181 1.55 6.20 14.91
C SER A 181 0.95 4.91 14.32
N ILE A 182 0.89 4.79 13.00
CA ILE A 182 0.32 3.63 12.32
C ILE A 182 1.14 2.37 12.69
N PRO A 183 0.52 1.32 13.28
CA PRO A 183 1.26 0.18 13.82
C PRO A 183 2.19 -0.53 12.83
N TYR A 184 1.83 -0.53 11.55
CA TYR A 184 2.70 -1.05 10.49
C TYR A 184 3.99 -0.23 10.38
N LEU A 185 3.88 1.10 10.29
CA LEU A 185 5.00 2.02 10.10
C LEU A 185 5.92 2.08 11.32
N GLN A 186 5.35 2.08 12.54
CA GLN A 186 6.12 2.09 13.80
C GLN A 186 7.13 0.96 13.91
N ARG A 187 6.80 -0.21 13.35
CA ARG A 187 7.62 -1.42 13.47
C ARG A 187 8.53 -1.64 12.27
N LEU A 188 8.46 -0.81 11.23
CA LEU A 188 9.26 -1.03 10.04
C LEU A 188 10.75 -0.93 10.35
N GLY A 189 11.48 -1.94 9.89
CA GLY A 189 12.90 -1.83 9.66
C GLY A 189 13.19 -0.88 8.49
N PRO A 190 14.47 -0.64 8.17
CA PRO A 190 14.83 0.16 7.02
C PRO A 190 14.32 -0.46 5.71
N ASP A 191 13.98 0.39 4.75
CA ASP A 191 13.47 -0.04 3.44
C ASP A 191 14.57 -0.70 2.61
N VAL A 192 14.28 -1.87 2.03
CA VAL A 192 15.23 -2.62 1.20
C VAL A 192 15.79 -1.80 0.04
N LEU A 193 15.00 -0.86 -0.50
CA LEU A 193 15.39 -0.06 -1.65
C LEU A 193 16.30 1.12 -1.29
N ASP A 194 16.33 1.50 0.00
CA ASP A 194 17.08 2.67 0.48
C ASP A 194 18.26 2.26 1.40
N LEU A 195 18.24 1.03 1.93
CA LEU A 195 19.25 0.51 2.86
C LEU A 195 20.62 0.26 2.21
N GLY A 196 20.62 -0.31 1.00
CA GLY A 196 21.83 -0.74 0.28
C GLY A 196 22.54 -1.96 0.90
N ALA A 197 23.41 -2.60 0.10
CA ALA A 197 24.04 -3.86 0.50
C ALA A 197 24.92 -3.75 1.77
N VAL A 198 25.64 -2.65 1.97
CA VAL A 198 26.57 -2.50 3.12
C VAL A 198 25.81 -2.53 4.45
N ALA A 199 24.76 -1.74 4.58
CA ALA A 199 23.96 -1.71 5.80
C ALA A 199 23.15 -3.01 5.98
N LEU A 200 22.72 -3.66 4.89
CA LEU A 200 22.10 -4.97 4.95
C LEU A 200 23.04 -6.05 5.52
N ARG A 201 24.32 -6.04 5.12
CA ARG A 201 25.34 -6.93 5.71
C ARG A 201 25.52 -6.68 7.20
N ALA A 202 25.48 -5.42 7.65
CA ALA A 202 25.55 -5.08 9.07
C ALA A 202 24.34 -5.62 9.83
N ARG A 203 23.12 -5.48 9.28
CA ARG A 203 21.90 -6.04 9.90
C ARG A 203 21.90 -7.57 9.95
N LEU A 204 22.43 -8.26 8.95
CA LEU A 204 22.60 -9.72 8.98
C LEU A 204 23.55 -10.17 10.09
N ARG A 205 24.49 -9.32 10.54
CA ARG A 205 25.41 -9.61 11.64
C ARG A 205 24.87 -9.20 13.02
N ASP A 206 23.72 -8.54 13.06
CA ASP A 206 23.12 -8.08 14.31
C ASP A 206 22.68 -9.27 15.17
N PRO A 207 23.15 -9.37 16.43
CA PRO A 207 22.80 -10.47 17.34
C PRO A 207 21.29 -10.69 17.49
N ARG A 208 20.48 -9.62 17.39
CA ARG A 208 19.00 -9.68 17.50
C ARG A 208 18.35 -10.59 16.46
N PHE A 209 18.96 -10.73 15.28
CA PHE A 209 18.44 -11.53 14.17
C PHE A 209 19.20 -12.85 13.95
N SER A 210 20.33 -13.01 14.63
CA SER A 210 21.33 -14.06 14.40
C SER A 210 20.78 -15.49 14.47
N GLY A 211 19.80 -15.76 15.34
CA GLY A 211 19.21 -17.08 15.54
C GLY A 211 18.01 -17.41 14.65
N ARG A 212 17.54 -16.48 13.82
CA ARG A 212 16.32 -16.64 13.03
C ARG A 212 16.61 -17.30 11.69
N GLN A 213 15.76 -18.21 11.24
CA GLN A 213 15.89 -18.81 9.91
C GLN A 213 15.70 -17.74 8.83
N LEU A 214 16.53 -17.78 7.78
CA LEU A 214 16.48 -16.84 6.66
C LEU A 214 15.09 -16.79 6.01
N ALA A 215 14.40 -17.94 5.91
CA ALA A 215 13.04 -18.03 5.38
C ALA A 215 12.06 -17.08 6.08
N ALA A 216 12.11 -17.02 7.41
CA ALA A 216 11.23 -16.18 8.23
C ALA A 216 11.79 -14.77 8.37
N LEU A 217 13.11 -14.64 8.55
CA LEU A 217 13.78 -13.35 8.76
C LEU A 217 13.57 -12.41 7.58
N LEU A 218 13.70 -12.89 6.35
CA LEU A 218 13.56 -12.06 5.15
C LEU A 218 12.11 -11.63 4.87
N LEU A 219 11.11 -12.24 5.52
CA LEU A 219 9.72 -11.75 5.46
C LEU A 219 9.38 -10.78 6.60
N ASP A 220 10.24 -10.70 7.61
CA ASP A 220 10.02 -9.82 8.74
C ASP A 220 10.28 -8.36 8.35
N GLN A 221 9.20 -7.59 8.31
CA GLN A 221 9.27 -6.18 7.95
C GLN A 221 10.00 -5.32 9.00
N THR A 222 10.23 -5.82 10.22
CA THR A 222 11.09 -5.19 11.25
C THR A 222 12.58 -5.41 11.00
N PHE A 223 12.94 -6.50 10.28
CA PHE A 223 14.31 -6.75 9.86
C PHE A 223 14.66 -5.83 8.70
N VAL A 224 13.97 -5.98 7.56
CA VAL A 224 14.12 -5.14 6.37
C VAL A 224 12.75 -5.02 5.72
N ALA A 225 12.25 -3.80 5.60
CA ALA A 225 10.95 -3.55 5.02
C ALA A 225 10.96 -3.72 3.50
N GLY A 226 9.84 -4.14 2.93
CA GLY A 226 9.66 -4.22 1.47
C GLY A 226 9.97 -5.59 0.86
N ILE A 227 10.80 -6.42 1.49
CA ILE A 227 11.02 -7.80 1.03
C ILE A 227 9.73 -8.61 1.22
N GLY A 228 9.27 -9.28 0.18
CA GLY A 228 8.21 -10.29 0.27
C GLY A 228 8.68 -11.66 -0.22
N ASN A 229 7.69 -12.47 -0.59
CA ASN A 229 7.90 -13.88 -0.86
C ASN A 229 8.79 -14.12 -2.08
N TYR A 230 8.55 -13.39 -3.18
CA TYR A 230 9.31 -13.61 -4.42
C TYR A 230 10.74 -13.10 -4.26
N LEU A 231 10.95 -11.89 -3.70
CA LEU A 231 12.30 -11.36 -3.51
C LEU A 231 13.12 -12.26 -2.60
N ARG A 232 12.51 -12.76 -1.51
CA ARG A 232 13.15 -13.74 -0.62
C ARG A 232 13.57 -14.99 -1.38
N ALA A 233 12.64 -15.61 -2.11
CA ALA A 233 12.88 -16.89 -2.79
C ALA A 233 14.01 -16.74 -3.82
N GLU A 234 13.94 -15.70 -4.65
CA GLU A 234 14.92 -15.39 -5.68
C GLU A 234 16.28 -15.05 -5.07
N ALA A 235 16.32 -14.24 -4.01
CA ALA A 235 17.56 -13.87 -3.35
C ALA A 235 18.26 -15.08 -2.73
N LEU A 236 17.53 -15.96 -2.04
CA LEU A 236 18.09 -17.17 -1.44
C LEU A 236 18.57 -18.15 -2.50
N PHE A 237 17.80 -18.31 -3.58
CA PHE A 237 18.17 -19.18 -4.70
C PHE A 237 19.47 -18.70 -5.38
N LEU A 238 19.56 -17.42 -5.72
CA LEU A 238 20.74 -16.84 -6.38
C LEU A 238 21.97 -16.80 -5.45
N ALA A 239 21.77 -16.56 -4.16
CA ALA A 239 22.83 -16.66 -3.16
C ALA A 239 23.20 -18.11 -2.79
N ARG A 240 22.47 -19.11 -3.31
CA ARG A 240 22.63 -20.55 -3.03
C ARG A 240 22.55 -20.88 -1.53
N LEU A 241 21.64 -20.24 -0.82
CA LEU A 241 21.45 -20.43 0.61
C LEU A 241 20.18 -21.21 0.91
N SER A 242 20.30 -22.22 1.79
CA SER A 242 19.12 -22.90 2.32
C SER A 242 18.27 -21.91 3.13
N PRO A 243 16.94 -21.88 2.92
CA PRO A 243 16.04 -21.05 3.72
C PRO A 243 16.09 -21.35 5.22
N ALA A 244 16.54 -22.54 5.61
CA ALA A 244 16.67 -22.98 7.00
C ALA A 244 17.96 -22.49 7.70
N LYS A 245 18.95 -21.97 6.96
CA LYS A 245 20.14 -21.37 7.57
C LYS A 245 19.76 -20.17 8.43
N ARG A 246 20.57 -19.84 9.42
CA ARG A 246 20.43 -18.64 10.25
C ARG A 246 21.61 -17.70 10.00
N PRO A 247 21.49 -16.38 10.18
CA PRO A 247 22.60 -15.47 9.94
C PRO A 247 23.88 -15.82 10.73
N ARG A 248 23.76 -16.38 11.94
CA ARG A 248 24.91 -16.85 12.74
C ARG A 248 25.66 -18.03 12.12
N ASP A 249 25.01 -18.79 11.24
CA ASP A 249 25.61 -19.94 10.55
C ASP A 249 26.19 -19.55 9.18
N LEU A 250 26.11 -18.26 8.80
CA LEU A 250 26.59 -17.79 7.50
C LEU A 250 28.05 -17.36 7.57
N GLU A 251 28.82 -17.79 6.59
CA GLU A 251 30.16 -17.27 6.38
C GLU A 251 30.12 -15.82 5.88
N ALA A 252 31.21 -15.08 6.05
CA ALA A 252 31.29 -13.69 5.59
C ALA A 252 31.03 -13.53 4.08
N ARG A 253 31.41 -14.51 3.26
CA ARG A 253 31.12 -14.52 1.81
C ARG A 253 29.63 -14.72 1.51
N GLU A 254 28.94 -15.53 2.30
CA GLU A 254 27.51 -15.80 2.15
C GLU A 254 26.67 -14.58 2.54
N ILE A 255 27.06 -13.90 3.64
CA ILE A 255 26.44 -12.63 4.04
C ILE A 255 26.57 -11.58 2.94
N ARG A 256 27.77 -11.43 2.35
CA ARG A 256 27.99 -10.51 1.23
C ARG A 256 27.13 -10.88 0.02
N ALA A 257 27.17 -12.14 -0.40
CA ALA A 257 26.42 -12.62 -1.56
C ALA A 257 24.90 -12.40 -1.41
N LEU A 258 24.34 -12.72 -0.24
CA LEU A 258 22.91 -12.52 0.02
C LEU A 258 22.54 -11.03 -0.02
N ALA A 259 23.31 -10.17 0.66
CA ALA A 259 23.03 -8.75 0.71
C ALA A 259 23.12 -8.08 -0.67
N ASP A 260 24.16 -8.39 -1.43
CA ASP A 260 24.37 -7.83 -2.77
C ASP A 260 23.26 -8.30 -3.73
N THR A 261 22.84 -9.56 -3.60
CA THR A 261 21.75 -10.12 -4.40
C THR A 261 20.43 -9.42 -4.10
N ILE A 262 20.09 -9.20 -2.83
CA ILE A 262 18.86 -8.50 -2.42
C ILE A 262 18.83 -7.08 -2.99
N ASP A 263 19.93 -6.34 -2.87
CA ASP A 263 20.07 -4.97 -3.37
C ASP A 263 19.87 -4.90 -4.90
N VAL A 264 20.59 -5.75 -5.63
CA VAL A 264 20.49 -5.84 -7.10
C VAL A 264 19.09 -6.25 -7.56
N LEU A 265 18.48 -7.25 -6.91
CA LEU A 265 17.13 -7.72 -7.26
C LEU A 265 16.07 -6.67 -6.97
N GLY A 266 16.14 -5.99 -5.83
CA GLY A 266 15.21 -4.91 -5.48
C GLY A 266 15.26 -3.78 -6.51
N ALA A 267 16.46 -3.30 -6.83
CA ALA A 267 16.64 -2.27 -7.85
C ALA A 267 16.19 -2.71 -9.24
N ARG A 268 16.44 -3.98 -9.62
CA ARG A 268 15.97 -4.56 -10.88
C ARG A 268 14.43 -4.60 -10.93
N ALA A 269 13.78 -5.11 -9.89
CA ALA A 269 12.33 -5.23 -9.82
C ALA A 269 11.65 -3.85 -9.94
N VAL A 270 12.24 -2.80 -9.36
CA VAL A 270 11.76 -1.42 -9.53
C VAL A 270 11.82 -0.98 -11.00
N ARG A 271 12.86 -1.35 -11.76
CA ARG A 271 12.99 -0.98 -13.19
C ARG A 271 12.09 -1.82 -14.10
N THR A 272 11.99 -3.12 -13.85
CA THR A 272 11.35 -4.09 -14.75
C THR A 272 9.88 -4.35 -14.43
N GLY A 273 9.41 -3.96 -13.25
CA GLY A 273 8.05 -4.26 -12.80
C GLY A 273 7.92 -5.67 -12.24
N GLY A 274 8.86 -6.06 -11.39
CA GLY A 274 8.84 -7.35 -10.70
C GLY A 274 9.45 -8.52 -11.49
N ILE A 275 10.06 -8.26 -12.65
CA ILE A 275 10.85 -9.29 -13.35
C ILE A 275 12.22 -9.38 -12.68
N THR A 276 12.47 -10.52 -12.02
CA THR A 276 13.71 -10.79 -11.29
C THR A 276 14.79 -11.47 -12.14
N LEU A 277 14.39 -12.18 -13.21
CA LEU A 277 15.31 -12.80 -14.16
C LEU A 277 16.22 -11.75 -14.82
N ASP A 278 17.49 -12.09 -15.02
CA ASP A 278 18.37 -11.30 -15.88
C ASP A 278 18.01 -11.48 -17.35
N ASP A 279 18.47 -10.56 -18.21
CA ASP A 279 18.07 -10.52 -19.62
C ASP A 279 18.42 -11.80 -20.38
N LYS A 280 19.56 -12.43 -20.07
CA LYS A 280 20.00 -13.68 -20.68
C LYS A 280 19.05 -14.81 -20.32
N ARG A 281 18.72 -14.96 -19.04
CA ARG A 281 17.78 -15.98 -18.55
C ARG A 281 16.35 -15.71 -19.01
N LEU A 282 15.93 -14.45 -19.12
CA LEU A 282 14.63 -14.10 -19.66
C LEU A 282 14.54 -14.46 -21.14
N ALA A 283 15.58 -14.19 -21.93
CA ALA A 283 15.64 -14.58 -23.33
C ALA A 283 15.61 -16.12 -23.49
N ALA A 284 16.41 -16.83 -22.71
CA ALA A 284 16.41 -18.30 -22.70
C ALA A 284 15.05 -18.88 -22.29
N ALA A 285 14.42 -18.35 -21.24
CA ALA A 285 13.10 -18.79 -20.80
C ALA A 285 12.02 -18.53 -21.87
N LYS A 286 12.08 -17.39 -22.57
CA LYS A 286 11.17 -17.09 -23.69
C LYS A 286 11.37 -18.06 -24.85
N ALA A 287 12.61 -18.40 -25.19
CA ALA A 287 12.92 -19.37 -26.24
C ALA A 287 12.35 -20.76 -25.92
N LEU A 288 12.48 -21.22 -24.68
CA LEU A 288 11.94 -22.51 -24.23
C LEU A 288 10.40 -22.58 -24.22
N VAL A 289 9.71 -21.45 -24.06
CA VAL A 289 8.24 -21.40 -24.16
C VAL A 289 7.81 -21.50 -25.63
N VAL A 290 8.51 -20.81 -26.53
CA VAL A 290 8.22 -20.86 -27.98
C VAL A 290 8.43 -22.27 -28.55
N GLU A 291 9.44 -23.01 -28.09
CA GLU A 291 9.67 -24.40 -28.50
C GLU A 291 8.65 -25.41 -27.97
N ARG A 292 7.91 -25.07 -26.91
CA ARG A 292 6.85 -25.94 -26.34
C ARG A 292 5.48 -25.74 -26.97
N ASP A 293 5.27 -24.59 -27.61
CA ASP A 293 4.01 -24.22 -28.27
C ASP A 293 4.09 -24.43 -29.80
N ALA A 294 5.20 -24.98 -30.31
CA ALA A 294 5.44 -25.34 -31.71
C ALA A 294 5.38 -26.86 -31.90
#